data_AF-A0A3A9VE12-F1
#
_entry.id   AF-A0A3A9VE12-F1
#
_cell.length_a   1.000
_cell.length_b   1.000
_cell.length_c   1.000
_cell.angle_alpha   90.00
_cell.angle_beta   90.00
_cell.angle_gamma   90.00
#
_symmetry.space_group_name_H-M   'P 1'
#
loop_
_entity.id
_entity.type
_entity.pdbx_description
1 polymer ?
#
loop_
_entity_poly.entity_id
_entity_poly.type
_entity_poly.pdbx_seq_one_letter_code
_entity_poly.pdbx_strand_id
1 'polypeptide(L)'
;MAVKIDYIQFPILAKAYLLKGLNIQAGIQLGFKTDEEVNNSLSINDVDLESDTIRDFDFQLVSGIEYKFKNGFFMQARYSYGLSEIINDLEVYSSVLSVGIGFMLY
;
A
#
# COMPACT_ATOMS: atom_id res chain seq x y z
N MET A 1 -10.67 11.02 19.90
CA MET A 1 -10.52 9.55 19.82
C MET A 1 -10.04 9.24 18.42
N ALA A 2 -8.85 8.67 18.26
CA ALA A 2 -8.29 8.31 16.94
C ALA A 2 -8.01 6.81 16.96
N VAL A 3 -8.64 6.08 16.04
CA VAL A 3 -8.33 4.66 15.81
C VAL A 3 -7.18 4.63 14.82
N LYS A 4 -6.04 4.09 15.24
CA LYS A 4 -4.87 3.90 14.39
C LYS A 4 -4.87 2.45 13.93
N ILE A 5 -4.86 2.25 12.63
CA ILE A 5 -4.81 0.93 12.03
C ILE A 5 -3.48 0.84 11.31
N ASP A 6 -2.63 -0.08 11.76
CA ASP A 6 -1.30 -0.28 11.20
C ASP A 6 -1.34 -1.42 10.17
N TYR A 7 -0.77 -1.15 9.00
CA TYR A 7 -0.70 -2.06 7.87
C TYR A 7 0.75 -2.28 7.47
N ILE A 8 1.15 -3.54 7.34
CA ILE A 8 2.42 -3.89 6.71
C ILE A 8 2.16 -4.06 5.21
N GLN A 9 2.91 -3.32 4.40
CA GLN A 9 2.81 -3.40 2.94
C GLN A 9 4.05 -4.05 2.35
N PHE A 10 3.83 -5.10 1.56
CA PHE A 10 4.83 -5.82 0.79
C PHE A 10 4.69 -5.50 -0.71
N PRO A 11 5.48 -4.56 -1.23
CA PRO A 11 5.50 -4.24 -2.66
C PRO A 11 6.42 -5.20 -3.43
N ILE A 12 5.90 -5.83 -4.47
CA ILE A 12 6.66 -6.62 -5.45
C ILE A 12 6.62 -5.87 -6.78
N LEU A 13 7.71 -5.20 -7.12
CA LEU A 13 7.79 -4.31 -8.29
C LEU A 13 8.87 -4.77 -9.27
N ALA A 14 8.52 -4.90 -10.54
CA ALA A 14 9.46 -5.01 -11.64
C ALA A 14 9.90 -3.60 -12.07
N LYS A 15 11.20 -3.39 -12.24
CA LYS A 15 11.79 -2.13 -12.74
C LYS A 15 12.38 -2.33 -14.13
N ALA A 16 11.98 -1.52 -15.09
CA ALA A 16 12.57 -1.47 -16.42
C ALA A 16 13.27 -0.13 -16.65
N TYR A 17 14.58 -0.19 -16.96
CA TYR A 17 15.41 0.99 -17.20
C TYR A 17 15.29 1.40 -18.67
N LEU A 18 14.64 2.54 -18.90
CA LEU A 18 14.43 3.08 -20.26
C LEU A 18 15.66 3.87 -20.72
N LEU A 19 16.21 4.71 -19.84
CA LEU A 19 17.33 5.60 -20.10
C LEU A 19 18.27 5.61 -18.88
N LYS A 20 19.46 6.18 -19.03
CA LYS A 20 20.35 6.40 -17.87
C LYS A 20 19.67 7.33 -16.88
N GLY A 21 19.32 6.80 -15.71
CA GLY A 21 18.63 7.51 -14.65
C GLY A 21 17.11 7.30 -14.66
N LEU A 22 16.46 7.18 -15.82
CA LEU A 22 15.00 6.98 -15.90
C LEU A 22 14.62 5.50 -15.93
N ASN A 23 13.76 5.09 -14.99
CA ASN A 23 13.12 3.79 -15.00
C ASN A 23 11.60 3.89 -14.79
N ILE A 24 10.89 2.90 -15.33
CA ILE A 24 9.49 2.64 -15.01
C ILE A 24 9.42 1.46 -14.07
N GLN A 25 8.46 1.49 -13.17
CA GLN A 25 8.17 0.42 -12.22
C GLN A 25 6.72 0.00 -12.36
N ALA A 26 6.46 -1.30 -12.36
CA ALA A 26 5.12 -1.84 -12.33
C ALA A 26 5.11 -3.15 -11.54
N GLY A 27 4.02 -3.41 -10.83
CA GLY A 27 3.89 -4.63 -10.05
C GLY A 27 2.69 -4.57 -9.12
N ILE A 28 2.74 -5.40 -8.09
CA ILE A 28 1.64 -5.59 -7.15
C ILE A 28 2.12 -5.23 -5.75
N GLN A 29 1.20 -4.79 -4.92
CA GLN A 29 1.45 -4.49 -3.52
C GLN A 29 0.40 -5.20 -2.68
N LEU A 30 0.90 -6.00 -1.73
CA LEU A 30 0.10 -6.75 -0.78
C LEU A 30 0.12 -5.97 0.54
N GLY A 31 -1.03 -5.56 1.06
CA GLY A 31 -1.18 -4.99 2.38
C GLY A 31 -1.78 -6.02 3.32
N PHE A 32 -1.08 -6.38 4.39
CA PHE A 32 -1.63 -7.16 5.49
C PHE A 32 -1.87 -6.22 6.66
N LYS A 33 -3.09 -6.23 7.20
CA LYS A 33 -3.41 -5.56 8.46
C LYS A 33 -2.76 -6.39 9.58
N THR A 34 -1.78 -5.84 10.30
CA THR A 34 -1.02 -6.60 11.31
C THR A 34 -1.54 -6.39 12.73
N ASP A 35 -2.19 -5.26 13.03
CA ASP A 35 -2.68 -5.00 14.38
C ASP A 35 -4.17 -5.28 14.55
N GLU A 36 -4.43 -6.48 15.08
CA GLU A 36 -5.30 -6.65 16.22
C GLU A 36 -4.42 -6.75 17.47
N GLU A 37 -4.02 -5.62 18.07
CA GLU A 37 -3.80 -5.60 19.53
C GLU A 37 -5.18 -5.79 20.17
N VAL A 38 -5.63 -7.05 20.23
CA VAL A 38 -6.66 -7.48 21.17
C VAL A 38 -6.03 -7.37 22.55
N ASN A 39 -6.01 -6.15 23.08
CA ASN A 39 -5.87 -5.96 24.50
C ASN A 39 -7.20 -6.43 25.10
N ASN A 40 -7.22 -7.73 25.44
CA ASN A 40 -8.35 -8.54 25.87
C ASN A 40 -8.98 -8.02 27.18
N SER A 41 -9.56 -6.83 27.17
CA SER A 41 -10.05 -6.14 28.38
C SER A 41 -11.17 -5.13 28.12
N LEU A 42 -11.97 -5.30 27.08
CA LEU A 42 -13.26 -4.61 26.96
C LEU A 42 -14.34 -5.58 26.47
N SER A 43 -14.73 -6.48 27.37
CA SER A 43 -16.04 -7.15 27.30
C SER A 43 -17.12 -6.08 27.49
N ILE A 44 -17.61 -5.53 26.38
CA ILE A 44 -18.86 -4.78 26.33
C ILE A 44 -19.83 -5.64 25.53
N ASN A 45 -20.63 -6.40 26.27
CA ASN A 45 -21.97 -6.89 25.92
C ASN A 45 -22.18 -7.41 24.49
N ASP A 46 -22.09 -8.73 24.34
CA ASP A 46 -22.98 -9.56 23.50
C ASP A 46 -23.39 -8.97 22.13
N VAL A 47 -22.40 -8.51 21.38
CA VAL A 47 -22.52 -8.42 19.94
C VAL A 47 -21.26 -9.10 19.37
N ASP A 48 -21.40 -10.38 19.04
CA ASP A 48 -20.54 -11.05 18.06
C ASP A 48 -20.70 -10.27 16.75
N LEU A 49 -19.96 -9.18 16.61
CA LEU A 49 -19.67 -8.60 15.31
C LEU A 49 -18.63 -9.53 14.72
N GLU A 50 -19.12 -10.55 14.00
CA GLU A 50 -18.30 -11.48 13.22
C GLU A 50 -17.16 -10.72 12.55
N SER A 51 -15.93 -11.07 12.95
CA SER A 51 -14.66 -10.63 12.37
C SER A 51 -14.47 -11.05 10.90
N ASP A 52 -15.55 -11.21 10.14
CA ASP A 52 -15.58 -11.72 8.76
C ASP A 52 -15.78 -10.62 7.70
N THR A 53 -16.00 -9.36 8.10
CA THR A 53 -16.38 -8.28 7.15
C THR A 53 -15.24 -7.32 6.79
N ILE A 54 -14.10 -7.34 7.50
CA ILE A 54 -12.94 -6.51 7.14
C ILE A 54 -11.91 -7.41 6.45
N ARG A 55 -11.78 -7.31 5.12
CA ARG A 55 -10.77 -8.08 4.37
C ARG A 55 -9.38 -7.79 4.94
N ASP A 56 -8.75 -8.81 5.53
CA ASP A 56 -7.39 -8.74 6.09
C ASP A 56 -6.29 -8.47 5.06
N PHE A 57 -6.64 -8.60 3.78
CA PHE A 57 -5.73 -8.56 2.65
C PHE A 57 -6.13 -7.48 1.64
N ASP A 58 -5.30 -6.45 1.53
CA ASP A 58 -5.38 -5.41 0.51
C ASP A 58 -4.48 -5.79 -0.68
N PHE A 59 -5.06 -5.82 -1.88
CA PHE A 59 -4.34 -6.07 -3.11
C PHE A 59 -4.37 -4.82 -3.98
N GLN A 60 -3.20 -4.27 -4.30
CA GLN A 60 -3.08 -3.08 -5.12
C GLN A 60 -2.18 -3.34 -6.32
N LEU A 61 -2.61 -2.90 -7.50
CA LEU A 61 -1.74 -2.77 -8.65
C LEU A 61 -0.98 -1.45 -8.56
N VAL A 62 0.31 -1.49 -8.78
CA VAL A 62 1.18 -0.34 -8.64
C VAL A 62 1.94 -0.12 -9.93
N SER A 63 1.94 1.11 -10.41
CA SER A 63 2.78 1.56 -11.52
C SER A 63 3.49 2.86 -11.15
N GLY A 64 4.58 3.19 -11.81
CA GLY A 64 5.31 4.41 -11.49
C GLY A 64 6.50 4.67 -12.38
N ILE A 65 7.09 5.84 -12.17
CA ILE A 65 8.30 6.31 -12.82
C ILE A 65 9.28 6.76 -11.74
N GLU A 66 10.56 6.53 -11.98
CA GLU A 66 11.63 6.94 -11.09
C GLU A 66 12.77 7.52 -11.92
N TYR A 67 13.29 8.66 -11.48
CA TYR A 67 14.44 9.31 -12.07
C TYR A 67 15.57 9.42 -11.05
N LYS A 68 16.65 8.70 -11.29
CA LYS A 68 17.86 8.66 -10.48
C LYS A 68 18.88 9.66 -11.02
N PHE A 69 19.29 10.58 -10.16
CA PHE A 69 20.35 11.54 -10.41
C PHE A 69 21.72 10.91 -10.19
N LYS A 70 22.75 11.49 -10.82
CA LYS A 70 24.14 11.01 -10.68
C LYS A 70 24.68 11.15 -9.25
N ASN A 71 24.10 12.05 -8.46
CA ASN A 71 24.51 12.37 -7.09
C ASN A 71 23.93 11.41 -6.03
N GLY A 72 23.36 10.27 -6.41
CA GLY A 72 22.74 9.30 -5.48
C GLY A 72 21.29 9.61 -5.11
N PHE A 73 20.82 10.83 -5.34
CA PHE A 73 19.41 11.20 -5.19
C PHE A 73 18.54 10.54 -6.27
N PHE A 74 17.28 10.29 -5.94
CA PHE A 74 16.26 9.90 -6.90
C PHE A 74 14.92 10.54 -6.55
N MET A 75 14.11 10.73 -7.57
CA MET A 75 12.71 11.13 -7.44
C MET A 75 11.84 10.01 -7.98
N GLN A 76 10.72 9.74 -7.33
CA GLN A 76 9.74 8.76 -7.78
C GLN A 76 8.34 9.35 -7.78
N ALA A 77 7.55 8.95 -8.78
CA ALA A 77 6.11 9.10 -8.78
C ALA A 77 5.49 7.72 -8.98
N ARG A 78 4.46 7.42 -8.21
CA ARG A 78 3.82 6.10 -8.17
C ARG A 78 2.31 6.28 -8.12
N TYR A 79 1.61 5.50 -8.94
CA TYR A 79 0.17 5.39 -8.97
C TYR A 79 -0.20 3.98 -8.52
N SER A 80 -0.89 3.89 -7.39
CA SER A 80 -1.40 2.63 -6.83
C SER A 80 -2.91 2.59 -7.01
N TYR A 81 -3.39 1.51 -7.61
CA TYR A 81 -4.80 1.21 -7.84
C TYR A 81 -5.18 -0.02 -7.02
N GLY A 82 -6.02 0.16 -6.01
CA GLY A 82 -6.60 -0.92 -5.23
C GLY A 82 -7.49 -1.78 -6.10
N LEU A 83 -7.20 -3.08 -6.18
CA LEU A 83 -7.98 -4.09 -6.89
C LEU A 83 -8.96 -4.83 -5.96
N SER A 84 -8.87 -4.58 -4.66
CA SER A 84 -9.84 -5.07 -3.69
C SER A 84 -11.11 -4.22 -3.76
N GLU A 85 -12.27 -4.83 -4.03
CA GLU A 85 -13.56 -4.23 -3.69
C GLU A 85 -13.57 -3.93 -2.19
N ILE A 86 -13.78 -2.66 -1.86
CA ILE A 86 -13.85 -2.17 -0.48
C ILE A 86 -15.25 -2.45 0.10
N ILE A 87 -16.26 -2.62 -0.76
CA ILE A 87 -17.68 -2.81 -0.40
C ILE A 87 -18.30 -3.76 -1.43
N ASN A 88 -18.90 -4.87 -0.97
CA ASN A 88 -19.74 -5.72 -1.84
C ASN A 88 -20.85 -4.84 -2.46
N ASP A 89 -21.02 -4.88 -3.79
CA ASP A 89 -22.00 -4.13 -4.62
C ASP A 89 -21.68 -2.70 -5.10
N LEU A 90 -20.48 -2.15 -4.84
CA LEU A 90 -20.08 -0.86 -5.44
C LEU A 90 -18.62 -0.93 -5.92
N GLU A 91 -18.41 -0.78 -7.24
CA GLU A 91 -17.10 -0.71 -7.94
C GLU A 91 -16.31 0.57 -7.54
N VAL A 92 -16.03 0.75 -6.24
CA VAL A 92 -15.24 1.87 -5.72
C VAL A 92 -13.82 1.39 -5.48
N TYR A 93 -12.96 1.69 -6.45
CA TYR A 93 -11.54 1.37 -6.39
C TYR A 93 -10.75 2.49 -5.73
N SER A 94 -9.89 2.15 -4.77
CA SER A 94 -8.97 3.12 -4.16
C SER A 94 -7.88 3.49 -5.17
N SER A 95 -7.65 4.78 -5.39
CA SER A 95 -6.57 5.27 -6.26
C SER A 95 -5.70 6.24 -5.47
N VAL A 96 -4.42 5.90 -5.31
CA VAL A 96 -3.46 6.69 -4.55
C VAL A 96 -2.34 7.13 -5.48
N LEU A 97 -2.16 8.44 -5.61
CA LEU A 97 -0.99 9.03 -6.24
C LEU A 97 0.03 9.42 -5.16
N SER A 98 1.21 8.83 -5.24
CA SER A 98 2.33 9.09 -4.33
C SER A 98 3.52 9.69 -5.08
N VAL A 99 4.10 10.76 -4.54
CA VAL A 99 5.34 11.35 -5.05
C VAL A 99 6.35 11.36 -3.91
N GLY A 100 7.60 11.03 -4.22
CA GLY A 100 8.66 10.93 -3.22
C GLY A 100 10.01 11.31 -3.78
N ILE A 101 10.89 11.69 -2.86
CA ILE A 101 12.32 11.87 -3.11
C ILE A 101 13.08 10.93 -2.18
N GLY A 102 14.23 10.45 -2.62
CA GLY A 102 15.06 9.57 -1.82
C GLY A 102 16.53 9.73 -2.14
N PHE A 103 17.35 9.16 -1.28
CA PHE A 103 18.80 9.15 -1.42
C PHE A 103 19.28 7.71 -1.31
N MET A 104 20.04 7.26 -2.31
CA MET A 104 20.65 5.94 -2.31
C MET A 104 22.02 6.04 -1.64
N LEU A 105 22.14 5.50 -0.43
CA LEU A 105 23.41 5.29 0.26
C LEU A 105 24.14 4.15 -0.47
N TYR A 106 25.38 4.42 -0.89
CA TYR A 106 26.30 3.46 -1.49
C TYR A 106 27.35 3.03 -0.45
#